data_AF-A0A8J5HBQ5-F1
#
_entry.id   AF-A0A8J5HBQ5-F1
#
_cell.length_a   1.000
_cell.length_b   1.000
_cell.length_c   1.000
_cell.angle_alpha   90.00
_cell.angle_beta   90.00
_cell.angle_gamma   90.00
#
_symmetry.space_group_name_H-M   'P 1'
#
loop_
_entity.id
_entity.type
_entity.pdbx_description
1 polymer ?
#
loop_
_entity_poly.entity_id
_entity_poly.type
_entity_poly.pdbx_seq_one_letter_code
_entity_poly.pdbx_strand_id
1 'polypeptide(L)'
;MLEILSYKGVEFPNWMSKQQLAHLESLVEVKLINLKRCVALSSLGQIRVLKKLEIAQGNRFEFCCRNNLQCIETTEIIGCQELRCLPQDVQNLEHLSKMTINGCNNLTTLVALHSLKVLNTYACPVIENWRSLQGEKFQLCISY
;
A
#
# COMPACT_ATOMS: atom_id res chain seq x y z
N MET A 1 15.92 0.91 6.56
CA MET A 1 15.14 0.52 5.37
C MET A 1 15.19 -1.00 5.25
N LEU A 2 14.07 -1.63 4.90
CA LEU A 2 13.98 -3.08 4.68
C LEU A 2 13.43 -3.34 3.28
N GLU A 3 14.05 -4.26 2.56
CA GLU A 3 13.64 -4.63 1.20
C GLU A 3 13.43 -6.14 1.11
N ILE A 4 12.29 -6.54 0.57
CA ILE A 4 11.92 -7.95 0.39
C ILE A 4 11.66 -8.18 -1.10
N LEU A 5 12.48 -9.02 -1.70
CA LEU A 5 12.46 -9.30 -3.13
C LEU A 5 11.96 -10.72 -3.39
N SER A 6 11.01 -10.86 -4.33
CA SER A 6 10.56 -12.15 -4.86
C SER A 6 10.13 -13.15 -3.78
N TYR A 7 9.58 -12.66 -2.67
CA TYR A 7 9.17 -13.51 -1.55
C TYR A 7 8.02 -14.42 -1.96
N LYS A 8 8.27 -15.73 -1.83
CA LYS A 8 7.35 -16.79 -2.27
C LYS A 8 6.41 -17.26 -1.16
N GLY A 9 6.65 -16.83 0.08
CA GLY A 9 5.81 -17.18 1.22
C GLY A 9 4.46 -16.45 1.20
N VAL A 10 3.48 -17.05 1.86
CA VAL A 10 2.14 -16.47 2.01
C VAL A 10 2.11 -15.49 3.19
N GLU A 11 2.79 -15.87 4.27
CA GLU A 11 2.99 -15.06 5.48
C GLU A 11 4.45 -14.64 5.58
N PHE A 12 4.75 -13.55 6.29
CA PHE A 12 6.13 -13.16 6.53
C PHE A 12 6.85 -14.14 7.45
N PRO A 13 8.19 -14.27 7.34
CA PRO A 13 8.95 -15.18 8.19
C PRO A 13 8.85 -14.81 9.67
N ASN A 14 9.14 -15.74 10.58
CA ASN A 14 9.03 -15.53 12.03
C ASN A 14 9.90 -14.37 12.56
N TRP A 15 11.01 -14.05 11.88
CA TRP A 15 11.83 -12.87 12.22
C TRP A 15 11.10 -11.54 11.98
N MET A 16 10.03 -11.55 11.18
CA MET A 16 9.08 -10.44 10.93
C MET A 16 7.77 -10.64 11.72
N SER A 17 7.78 -11.44 12.78
CA SER A 17 6.62 -11.54 13.68
C SER A 17 6.32 -10.20 14.36
N LYS A 18 5.07 -10.02 14.79
CA LYS A 18 4.58 -8.79 15.44
C LYS A 18 5.48 -8.32 16.59
N GLN A 19 5.98 -9.26 17.39
CA GLN A 19 6.84 -8.96 18.54
C GLN A 19 8.18 -8.36 18.11
N GLN A 20 8.79 -8.87 17.03
CA GLN A 20 10.07 -8.35 16.54
C GLN A 20 9.90 -6.98 15.88
N LEU A 21 8.84 -6.82 15.08
CA LEU A 21 8.55 -5.56 14.39
C LEU A 21 8.23 -4.40 15.35
N ALA A 22 7.65 -4.69 16.51
CA ALA A 22 7.36 -3.68 17.54
C ALA A 22 8.62 -3.02 18.12
N HIS A 23 9.77 -3.69 18.07
CA HIS A 23 11.05 -3.18 18.55
C HIS A 23 11.90 -2.51 17.45
N LEU A 24 11.42 -2.46 16.21
CA LEU A 24 12.14 -1.84 15.10
C LEU A 24 11.91 -0.32 15.07
N GLU A 25 12.57 0.39 15.99
CA GLU A 25 12.44 1.85 16.15
C GLU A 25 13.16 2.67 15.07
N SER A 26 13.95 2.03 14.20
CA SER A 26 14.69 2.69 13.12
C SER A 26 14.17 2.36 11.72
N LEU A 27 13.13 1.50 11.61
CA LEU A 27 12.64 1.03 10.32
C LEU A 27 11.56 1.94 9.73
N VAL A 28 12.02 3.00 9.06
CA VAL A 28 11.14 4.06 8.52
C VAL A 28 10.56 3.75 7.13
N GLU A 29 11.19 2.82 6.40
CA GLU A 29 10.86 2.51 5.01
C GLU A 29 10.94 1.01 4.74
N VAL A 30 9.89 0.47 4.11
CA VAL A 30 9.76 -0.93 3.71
C VAL A 30 9.43 -1.01 2.22
N LYS A 31 10.21 -1.79 1.46
CA LYS A 31 10.01 -2.07 0.04
C LYS A 31 9.71 -3.55 -0.18
N LEU A 32 8.66 -3.82 -0.94
CA LEU A 32 8.15 -5.15 -1.19
C LEU A 32 7.99 -5.38 -2.68
N ILE A 33 8.91 -6.13 -3.28
CA ILE A 33 9.01 -6.26 -4.73
C ILE A 33 8.76 -7.71 -5.15
N ASN A 34 7.98 -7.91 -6.21
CA ASN A 34 7.67 -9.20 -6.81
C ASN A 34 7.05 -10.20 -5.82
N LEU A 35 6.13 -9.71 -4.98
CA LEU A 35 5.39 -10.55 -4.04
C LEU A 35 4.32 -11.36 -4.78
N LYS A 36 4.56 -12.67 -4.94
CA LYS A 36 3.68 -13.56 -5.72
C LYS A 36 2.46 -14.05 -4.96
N ARG A 37 2.55 -14.17 -3.62
CA ARG A 37 1.51 -14.79 -2.76
C ARG A 37 1.36 -14.15 -1.39
N CYS A 38 2.03 -13.03 -1.11
CA CYS A 38 2.12 -12.50 0.24
C CYS A 38 0.84 -11.75 0.65
N VAL A 39 0.20 -12.20 1.72
CA VAL A 39 -1.10 -11.71 2.24
C VAL A 39 -0.92 -10.87 3.52
N ALA A 40 0.25 -10.94 4.16
CA ALA A 40 0.42 -10.52 5.56
C ALA A 40 1.01 -9.11 5.80
N LEU A 41 0.60 -8.09 5.03
CA LEU A 41 1.01 -6.69 5.27
C LEU A 41 0.61 -6.15 6.65
N SER A 42 -0.38 -6.79 7.29
CA SER A 42 -0.86 -6.50 8.63
C SER A 42 0.23 -6.51 9.71
N SER A 43 1.33 -7.22 9.49
CA SER A 43 2.47 -7.26 10.42
C SER A 43 3.21 -5.91 10.45
N LEU A 44 3.26 -5.19 9.33
CA LEU A 44 3.96 -3.90 9.22
C LEU A 44 3.31 -2.80 10.05
N GLY A 45 2.03 -2.93 10.41
CA GLY A 45 1.33 -1.98 11.29
C GLY A 45 1.87 -1.93 12.72
N GLN A 46 2.71 -2.89 13.11
CA GLN A 46 3.41 -2.85 14.41
C GLN A 46 4.59 -1.88 14.41
N ILE A 47 5.08 -1.48 13.24
CA ILE A 47 6.24 -0.60 13.10
C ILE A 47 5.77 0.85 13.24
N ARG A 48 5.85 1.38 14.47
CA ARG A 48 5.34 2.74 14.80
C ARG A 48 6.09 3.89 14.14
N VAL A 49 7.28 3.62 13.58
CA VAL A 49 8.11 4.61 12.90
C VAL A 49 8.03 4.51 11.38
N LEU A 50 7.27 3.55 10.86
CA LEU A 50 7.15 3.30 9.42
C LEU A 50 6.36 4.42 8.76
N LYS A 51 7.06 5.24 7.96
CA LYS A 51 6.47 6.36 7.23
C LYS A 51 6.20 6.03 5.76
N LYS A 52 7.01 5.13 5.19
CA LYS A 52 7.01 4.83 3.75
C LYS A 52 6.83 3.35 3.47
N LEU A 53 5.87 3.01 2.62
CA LEU A 53 5.63 1.65 2.14
C LEU A 53 5.64 1.64 0.61
N GLU A 54 6.54 0.87 0.02
CA GLU A 54 6.61 0.65 -1.43
C GLU A 54 6.26 -0.80 -1.75
N ILE A 55 5.33 -0.99 -2.69
CA ILE A 55 4.89 -2.30 -3.15
C ILE A 55 5.03 -2.32 -4.67
N ALA A 56 5.87 -3.19 -5.20
CA ALA A 56 6.13 -3.29 -6.63
C ALA A 56 5.89 -4.71 -7.17
N GLN A 57 5.32 -4.81 -8.37
CA GLN A 57 5.19 -6.05 -9.16
C GLN A 57 4.51 -7.21 -8.41
N GLY A 58 3.51 -6.92 -7.57
CA GLY A 58 2.80 -7.95 -6.83
C GLY A 58 1.60 -8.52 -7.60
N ASN A 59 1.42 -9.84 -7.52
CA ASN A 59 0.50 -10.58 -8.39
C ASN A 59 -0.77 -11.08 -7.69
N ARG A 60 -0.88 -11.00 -6.37
CA ARG A 60 -2.12 -11.38 -5.67
C ARG A 60 -2.10 -10.83 -4.25
N PHE A 61 -2.67 -9.65 -4.06
CA PHE A 61 -2.89 -9.10 -2.72
C PHE A 61 -4.35 -9.32 -2.34
N GLU A 62 -4.59 -10.28 -1.44
CA GLU A 62 -5.76 -10.21 -0.59
C GLU A 62 -5.30 -9.45 0.65
N PHE A 63 -5.55 -8.15 0.69
CA PHE A 63 -5.23 -7.39 1.89
C PHE A 63 -6.26 -7.73 2.97
N CYS A 64 -5.88 -8.60 3.91
CA CYS A 64 -6.63 -8.80 5.15
C CYS A 64 -5.84 -8.16 6.28
N CYS A 65 -6.07 -6.87 6.53
CA CYS A 65 -5.34 -6.12 7.54
C CYS A 65 -6.27 -5.63 8.65
N ARG A 66 -6.82 -6.56 9.44
CA ARG A 66 -7.22 -6.23 10.83
C ARG A 66 -5.95 -5.85 11.60
N ASN A 67 -5.43 -4.63 11.47
CA ASN A 67 -4.60 -3.89 12.45
C ASN A 67 -4.12 -2.52 11.90
N ASN A 68 -4.08 -1.57 12.83
CA ASN A 68 -3.68 -0.16 12.72
C ASN A 68 -2.29 0.08 12.10
N LEU A 69 -2.24 0.44 10.82
CA LEU A 69 -1.06 1.02 10.15
C LEU A 69 -0.99 2.54 10.45
N GLN A 70 -0.99 2.92 11.73
CA GLN A 70 -1.26 4.29 12.18
C GLN A 70 -0.16 5.33 11.89
N CYS A 71 0.97 4.97 11.26
CA CYS A 71 2.08 5.92 11.08
C CYS A 71 2.53 6.08 9.62
N ILE A 72 1.86 5.42 8.67
CA ILE A 72 2.21 5.52 7.26
C ILE A 72 1.78 6.88 6.72
N GLU A 73 2.74 7.63 6.21
CA GLU A 73 2.53 8.95 5.61
C GLU A 73 2.50 8.89 4.08
N THR A 74 3.26 7.95 3.49
CA THR A 74 3.41 7.78 2.04
C THR A 74 3.36 6.30 1.63
N THR A 75 2.57 6.00 0.60
CA THR A 75 2.50 4.65 0.01
C THR A 75 2.69 4.71 -1.50
N GLU A 76 3.51 3.81 -2.05
CA GLU A 76 3.72 3.67 -3.49
C GLU A 76 3.39 2.25 -3.95
N ILE A 77 2.57 2.12 -5.00
CA ILE A 77 2.15 0.85 -5.60
C ILE A 77 2.51 0.87 -7.08
N ILE A 78 3.41 -0.01 -7.52
CA ILE A 78 4.00 0.04 -8.86
C ILE A 78 3.86 -1.31 -9.57
N GLY A 79 3.27 -1.33 -10.77
CA GLY A 79 3.24 -2.51 -11.64
C GLY A 79 2.46 -3.71 -11.08
N CYS A 80 1.52 -3.49 -10.17
CA CYS A 80 0.69 -4.56 -9.59
C CYS A 80 -0.47 -4.90 -10.54
N GLN A 81 -0.20 -5.77 -11.52
CA GLN A 81 -1.14 -6.05 -12.61
C GLN A 81 -2.40 -6.81 -12.17
N GLU A 82 -2.34 -7.56 -11.09
CA GLU A 82 -3.48 -8.38 -10.61
C GLU A 82 -4.27 -7.68 -9.49
N LEU A 83 -3.84 -6.48 -9.08
CA LEU A 83 -4.47 -5.73 -8.00
C LEU A 83 -5.79 -5.12 -8.50
N ARG A 84 -6.93 -5.67 -8.06
CA ARG A 84 -8.27 -5.22 -8.48
C ARG A 84 -8.89 -4.16 -7.57
N CYS A 85 -8.59 -4.23 -6.28
CA CYS A 85 -9.06 -3.30 -5.27
C CYS A 85 -7.97 -3.05 -4.22
N LEU A 86 -7.98 -1.85 -3.64
CA LEU A 86 -7.27 -1.56 -2.39
C LEU A 86 -8.07 -2.12 -1.21
N PRO A 87 -7.42 -2.50 -0.09
CA PRO A 87 -8.14 -2.90 1.12
C PRO A 87 -8.96 -1.77 1.71
N GLN A 88 -10.05 -2.15 2.37
CA GLN A 88 -10.79 -1.26 3.28
C GLN A 88 -9.90 -0.70 4.40
N ASP A 89 -8.88 -1.44 4.84
CA ASP A 89 -8.02 -0.97 5.92
C ASP A 89 -7.11 0.21 5.52
N VAL A 90 -6.88 0.43 4.21
CA VAL A 90 -6.18 1.63 3.73
C VAL A 90 -7.02 2.90 3.97
N GLN A 91 -8.34 2.77 4.13
CA GLN A 91 -9.21 3.87 4.56
C GLN A 91 -8.95 4.30 6.01
N ASN A 92 -8.49 3.37 6.85
CA ASN A 92 -8.19 3.60 8.26
C ASN A 92 -6.81 4.23 8.49
N LEU A 93 -6.08 4.58 7.41
CA LEU A 93 -4.81 5.28 7.51
C LEU A 93 -5.04 6.77 7.79
N GLU A 94 -5.14 7.12 9.07
CA GLU A 94 -5.38 8.49 9.53
C GLU A 94 -4.25 9.48 9.17
N HIS A 95 -3.05 8.97 8.88
CA HIS A 95 -1.87 9.79 8.59
C HIS A 95 -1.39 9.72 7.13
N LEU A 96 -2.02 8.90 6.29
CA LEU A 96 -1.62 8.75 4.90
C LEU A 96 -1.91 10.04 4.14
N SER A 97 -0.86 10.77 3.78
CA SER A 97 -0.96 12.07 3.11
C SER A 97 -0.71 11.98 1.60
N LYS A 98 0.12 11.03 1.16
CA LYS A 98 0.50 10.87 -0.24
C LYS A 98 0.41 9.41 -0.66
N MET A 99 -0.19 9.17 -1.81
CA MET A 99 -0.24 7.85 -2.44
C MET A 99 0.15 7.97 -3.91
N THR A 100 1.01 7.07 -4.37
CA THR A 100 1.39 6.97 -5.78
C THR A 100 1.00 5.59 -6.29
N ILE A 101 0.29 5.52 -7.41
CA ILE A 101 -0.07 4.27 -8.08
C ILE A 101 0.45 4.35 -9.51
N ASN A 102 1.26 3.39 -9.93
CA ASN A 102 1.86 3.37 -11.27
C ASN A 102 1.63 2.01 -11.92
N GLY A 103 1.16 1.96 -13.17
CA GLY A 103 1.10 0.74 -13.97
C GLY A 103 0.22 -0.38 -13.39
N CYS A 104 -0.84 -0.04 -12.64
CA CYS A 104 -1.76 -1.02 -12.05
C CYS A 104 -3.01 -1.15 -12.94
N ASN A 105 -2.94 -2.04 -13.94
CA ASN A 105 -3.91 -2.03 -15.03
C ASN A 105 -5.27 -2.65 -14.69
N ASN A 106 -5.39 -3.44 -13.63
CA ASN A 106 -6.66 -4.06 -13.24
C ASN A 106 -7.32 -3.37 -12.02
N LEU A 107 -6.77 -2.27 -11.52
CA LEU A 107 -7.29 -1.58 -10.34
C LEU A 107 -8.57 -0.82 -10.71
N THR A 108 -9.73 -1.42 -10.43
CA THR A 108 -11.04 -0.88 -10.81
C THR A 108 -11.63 0.05 -9.75
N THR A 109 -11.30 -0.19 -8.47
CA THR A 109 -11.97 0.47 -7.35
C THR A 109 -10.98 1.03 -6.36
N LEU A 110 -11.11 2.32 -6.06
CA LEU A 110 -10.49 2.97 -4.92
C LEU A 110 -11.53 3.13 -3.82
N VAL A 111 -11.11 2.84 -2.60
CA VAL A 111 -11.88 3.08 -1.38
C VAL A 111 -11.68 4.54 -0.94
N ALA A 112 -12.65 5.16 -0.26
CA ALA A 112 -12.55 6.55 0.21
C ALA A 112 -11.38 6.71 1.18
N LEU A 113 -10.47 7.67 0.92
CA LEU A 113 -9.24 7.88 1.69
C LEU A 113 -9.27 9.25 2.36
N HIS A 114 -9.84 9.30 3.56
CA HIS A 114 -10.25 10.57 4.19
C HIS A 114 -9.08 11.49 4.57
N SER A 115 -7.89 10.92 4.75
CA SER A 115 -6.67 11.63 5.18
C SER A 115 -5.75 11.99 4.03
N LEU A 116 -6.00 11.43 2.85
CA LEU A 116 -5.14 11.59 1.68
C LEU A 116 -5.16 13.05 1.25
N LYS A 117 -3.99 13.60 0.93
CA LYS A 117 -3.84 14.95 0.39
C LYS A 117 -3.44 14.93 -1.07
N VAL A 118 -2.68 13.93 -1.49
CA VAL A 118 -2.15 13.79 -2.85
C VAL A 118 -2.29 12.35 -3.31
N LEU A 119 -2.96 12.14 -4.44
CA LEU A 119 -3.01 10.88 -5.17
C LEU A 119 -2.38 11.09 -6.55
N ASN A 120 -1.24 10.44 -6.80
CA ASN A 120 -0.59 10.45 -8.10
C ASN A 120 -0.85 9.11 -8.80
N THR A 121 -1.31 9.16 -10.04
CA THR A 121 -1.56 7.97 -10.84
C THR A 121 -0.83 8.07 -12.17
N TYR A 122 -0.14 7.00 -12.54
CA TYR A 122 0.65 6.92 -13.77
C TYR A 122 0.29 5.64 -14.51
N ALA A 123 0.06 5.70 -15.83
CA ALA A 123 -0.12 4.52 -16.67
C ALA A 123 -1.12 3.48 -16.11
N CYS A 124 -2.25 3.92 -15.52
CA CYS A 124 -3.32 3.02 -15.09
C CYS A 124 -4.55 3.23 -16.00
N PRO A 125 -4.81 2.36 -16.99
CA PRO A 125 -5.84 2.61 -18.01
C PRO A 125 -7.29 2.56 -17.49
N VAL A 126 -7.54 1.97 -16.31
CA VAL A 126 -8.90 1.73 -15.78
C VAL A 126 -9.45 2.91 -14.93
N ILE A 127 -8.75 4.06 -14.92
CA ILE A 127 -9.08 5.25 -14.09
C ILE A 127 -10.43 5.91 -14.44
N GLU A 128 -11.17 5.47 -15.48
CA GLU A 128 -12.45 6.11 -15.89
C GLU A 128 -13.47 6.27 -14.75
N ASN A 129 -13.47 5.38 -13.75
CA ASN A 129 -14.39 5.44 -12.60
C ASN A 129 -13.95 6.38 -11.46
N TRP A 130 -12.72 6.88 -11.46
CA TRP A 130 -12.18 7.68 -10.34
C TRP A 130 -12.60 9.15 -10.44
N ARG A 131 -13.29 9.54 -11.52
CA ARG A 131 -13.95 10.85 -11.64
C ARG A 131 -14.93 11.11 -10.48
N SER A 132 -15.52 10.05 -9.92
CA SER A 132 -16.38 10.14 -8.73
C SER A 132 -15.65 10.61 -7.46
N LEU A 133 -14.33 10.44 -7.40
CA LEU A 133 -13.48 10.87 -6.27
C LEU A 133 -12.98 12.32 -6.42
N GLN A 134 -13.29 13.01 -7.53
CA GLN A 134 -12.91 14.43 -7.72
C GLN A 134 -13.60 15.38 -6.72
N GLY A 135 -14.53 14.89 -5.89
CA GLY A 135 -15.13 15.63 -4.78
C GLY A 135 -14.44 15.42 -3.41
N GLU A 136 -13.44 14.54 -3.31
CA GLU A 136 -12.71 14.32 -2.06
C GLU A 136 -11.58 15.36 -1.88
N LYS A 137 -11.17 15.58 -0.62
CA LYS A 137 -10.19 16.61 -0.20
C LYS A 137 -8.74 16.27 -0.56
N PHE A 138 -8.49 15.69 -1.73
CA PHE A 138 -7.14 15.35 -2.18
C PHE A 138 -6.88 15.83 -3.62
N GLN A 139 -5.64 16.23 -3.87
CA GLN A 139 -5.17 16.56 -5.20
C GLN A 139 -4.93 15.28 -6.00
N LEU A 140 -5.68 15.09 -7.08
CA LEU A 140 -5.52 13.97 -8.01
C LEU A 140 -4.66 14.40 -9.21
N CYS A 141 -3.48 13.83 -9.36
CA CYS A 141 -2.60 14.02 -10.51
C CYS A 141 -2.62 12.76 -11.38
N ILE A 142 -3.21 12.84 -12.57
CA ILE A 142 -3.23 11.73 -13.54
C ILE A 142 -2.20 12.03 -14.62
N SER A 143 -1.32 11.07 -14.89
CA SER A 143 -0.40 11.10 -16.02
C SER A 143 -0.61 9.84 -16.87
N TYR A 144 -0.88 10.04 -18.16
CA TYR A 144 -1.15 8.99 -19.13
C TYR A 144 0.12 8.35 -19.65
#